data_AF-A0A095SXR6-F1
#
_entry.id   AF-A0A095SXR6-F1
#
_cell.length_a   1.000
_cell.length_b   1.000
_cell.length_c   1.000
_cell.angle_alpha   90.00
_cell.angle_beta   90.00
_cell.angle_gamma   90.00
#
_symmetry.space_group_name_H-M   'P 1'
#
loop_
_entity.id
_entity.type
_entity.pdbx_description
1 polymer ?
#
loop_
_entity_poly.entity_id
_entity_poly.type
_entity_poly.pdbx_seq_one_letter_code
_entity_poly.pdbx_strand_id
1 'polypeptide(L)'
;MKRKFALGSFLFGLIVFFAILLQSVHSFHHLEEAFSTKECHHDYSENTSQITHSHHFDHCFACEFTFSNSIKTEFLSFNFKKVEISSSYSFAKSREITQFFCGSLFALRAPPKVIV
;
A
#
# COMPACT_ATOMS: atom_id res chain seq x y z
N MET A 1 14.00 20.93 26.22
CA MET A 1 13.61 20.12 25.05
C MET A 1 14.41 18.81 24.92
N LYS A 2 15.74 18.78 25.12
CA LYS A 2 16.60 17.61 24.84
C LYS A 2 16.33 16.32 25.66
N ARG A 3 15.93 16.41 26.94
CA ARG A 3 15.71 15.20 27.79
C ARG A 3 14.50 14.34 27.39
N LYS A 4 13.42 14.93 26.86
CA LYS A 4 12.23 14.19 26.45
C LYS A 4 12.47 13.38 25.17
N PHE A 5 13.24 13.94 24.24
CA PHE A 5 13.70 13.23 23.04
C PHE A 5 14.67 12.10 23.37
N ALA A 6 15.53 12.29 24.38
CA ALA A 6 16.47 11.25 24.82
C ALA A 6 15.76 9.99 25.34
N LEU A 7 14.65 10.13 26.07
CA LEU A 7 13.87 8.98 26.52
C LEU A 7 13.23 8.23 25.35
N GLY A 8 12.68 8.97 24.36
CA GLY A 8 12.12 8.37 23.15
C GLY A 8 13.16 7.57 22.35
N SER A 9 14.35 8.15 22.14
CA SER A 9 15.46 7.46 21.46
C SER A 9 15.94 6.23 22.23
N PHE A 10 16.02 6.31 23.56
CA PHE A 10 16.40 5.18 24.40
C PHE A 10 15.37 4.04 24.35
N LEU A 11 14.09 4.36 24.48
CA LEU A 11 13.01 3.38 24.37
C LEU A 11 12.98 2.73 22.98
N PHE A 12 13.19 3.51 21.92
CA PHE A 12 13.29 2.98 20.57
C PHE A 12 14.47 2.01 20.43
N GLY A 13 15.64 2.36 20.96
CA GLY A 13 16.81 1.47 20.99
C GLY A 13 16.53 0.17 21.75
N LEU A 14 15.85 0.24 22.89
CA LEU A 14 15.45 -0.95 23.64
C LEU A 14 14.51 -1.86 22.83
N ILE A 15 13.49 -1.29 22.16
CA ILE A 15 12.55 -2.06 21.34
C ILE A 15 13.30 -2.80 20.22
N VAL A 16 14.18 -2.09 19.50
CA VAL A 16 15.00 -2.69 18.44
C VAL A 16 15.90 -3.80 18.99
N PHE A 17 16.53 -3.57 20.15
CA PHE A 17 17.36 -4.57 20.80
C PHE A 17 16.58 -5.83 21.18
N PHE A 18 15.40 -5.68 21.79
CA PHE A 18 14.54 -6.83 22.13
C PHE A 18 14.06 -7.58 20.89
N ALA A 19 13.73 -6.89 19.80
CA ALA A 19 13.34 -7.53 18.55
C ALA A 19 14.47 -8.44 18.02
N ILE A 20 15.71 -7.94 17.98
CA ILE A 20 16.88 -8.71 17.53
C ILE A 20 17.16 -9.89 18.47
N LEU A 21 17.06 -9.68 19.79
CA LEU A 21 17.29 -10.74 20.78
C LEU A 21 16.26 -11.88 20.67
N LEU A 22 14.98 -11.55 20.61
CA LEU A 22 13.92 -12.55 20.50
C LEU A 22 14.04 -13.35 19.20
N GLN A 23 14.39 -12.68 18.10
CA GLN A 23 14.64 -13.32 16.81
C GLN A 23 15.86 -14.24 16.85
N SER A 24 16.92 -13.85 17.56
CA SER A 24 18.12 -14.68 17.77
C SER A 24 17.83 -15.91 18.63
N VAL A 25 16.99 -15.77 19.66
CA VAL A 25 16.56 -16.91 20.50
C VAL A 25 15.71 -17.88 19.69
N HIS A 26 14.79 -17.37 18.86
CA HIS A 26 13.95 -18.22 18.03
C HIS A 26 14.75 -18.98 16.95
N SER A 27 15.80 -18.37 16.39
CA SER A 27 16.64 -19.05 15.40
C SER A 27 17.42 -20.24 15.98
N PHE A 28 17.73 -20.26 17.28
CA PHE A 28 18.36 -21.42 17.92
C PHE A 28 17.47 -22.66 17.89
N HIS A 29 16.15 -22.50 18.01
CA HIS A 29 15.21 -23.62 17.92
C HIS A 29 15.24 -24.24 16.52
N HIS A 30 15.24 -23.40 15.47
CA HIS A 30 15.36 -23.85 14.09
C HIS A 30 16.71 -24.53 13.81
N LEU A 31 17.80 -24.05 14.43
CA LEU A 31 19.11 -24.71 14.34
C LEU A 31 19.09 -26.08 15.01
N GLU A 32 18.53 -26.20 16.21
CA GLU A 32 18.40 -27.49 16.91
C GLU A 32 17.59 -28.50 16.08
N GLU A 33 16.45 -28.07 15.53
CA GLU A 33 15.63 -28.90 14.66
C GLU A 33 16.38 -29.32 13.39
N ALA A 34 17.14 -28.40 12.78
CA ALA A 34 17.99 -28.69 11.63
C ALA A 34 19.07 -29.75 11.94
N PHE A 35 19.71 -29.69 13.12
CA PHE A 35 20.71 -30.68 13.53
C PHE A 35 20.12 -32.01 14.00
N SER A 36 18.89 -31.99 14.53
CA SER A 36 18.18 -33.20 14.98
C SER A 36 17.54 -33.97 13.80
N THR A 37 17.19 -33.27 12.74
CA THR A 37 16.66 -33.87 11.51
C THR A 37 17.73 -34.73 10.85
N LYS A 38 17.46 -36.03 10.72
CA LYS A 38 18.39 -36.98 10.08
C LYS A 38 18.49 -36.68 8.59
N GLU A 39 19.71 -36.50 8.07
CA GLU A 39 19.96 -36.51 6.64
C GLU A 39 19.58 -37.88 6.07
N CYS A 40 18.60 -37.92 5.18
CA CYS A 40 18.20 -39.15 4.50
C CYS A 40 19.04 -39.31 3.23
N HIS A 41 19.90 -40.32 3.21
CA HIS A 41 20.55 -40.79 1.98
C HIS A 41 19.60 -41.76 1.28
N HIS A 42 19.02 -41.33 0.15
CA HIS A 42 18.17 -42.18 -0.67
C HIS A 42 19.01 -42.88 -1.73
N ASP A 43 19.05 -44.21 -1.72
CA ASP A 43 19.53 -44.99 -2.86
C ASP A 43 18.43 -45.04 -3.92
N TYR A 44 18.64 -44.33 -5.03
CA TYR A 44 17.70 -44.26 -6.12
C TYR A 44 17.76 -45.52 -6.97
N SER A 45 16.64 -46.25 -7.05
CA SER A 45 16.43 -47.26 -8.08
C SER A 45 16.10 -46.58 -9.40
N GLU A 46 16.78 -46.96 -10.49
CA GLU A 46 16.41 -46.48 -11.84
C GLU A 46 14.92 -46.78 -12.11
N ASN A 47 14.18 -45.77 -12.58
CA ASN A 47 12.77 -45.83 -13.02
C ASN A 47 11.63 -45.88 -11.98
N THR A 48 11.83 -45.56 -10.69
CA THR A 48 10.68 -45.34 -9.78
C THR A 48 10.61 -43.90 -9.31
N SER A 49 9.58 -43.15 -9.73
CA SER A 49 9.24 -41.86 -9.15
C SER A 49 8.66 -42.06 -7.76
N GLN A 50 9.50 -42.03 -6.72
CA GLN A 50 9.06 -42.04 -5.34
C GLN A 50 8.76 -40.61 -4.88
N ILE A 51 7.71 -40.45 -4.07
CA ILE A 51 7.42 -39.19 -3.39
C ILE A 51 8.50 -39.03 -2.33
N THR A 52 9.57 -38.32 -2.67
CA THR A 52 10.62 -37.95 -1.73
C THR A 52 10.05 -36.96 -0.73
N HIS A 53 10.36 -37.13 0.55
CA HIS A 53 10.01 -36.11 1.53
C HIS A 53 10.81 -34.85 1.19
N SER A 54 10.13 -33.71 1.18
CA SER A 54 10.74 -32.42 0.86
C SER A 54 11.54 -31.96 2.08
N HIS A 55 12.87 -32.00 2.02
CA HIS A 55 13.76 -31.25 2.93
C HIS A 55 13.72 -29.74 2.63
N HIS A 56 12.53 -29.17 2.51
CA HIS A 56 12.44 -27.72 2.49
C HIS A 56 12.62 -27.28 3.93
N PHE A 57 13.80 -26.76 4.27
CA PHE A 57 13.94 -25.94 5.47
C PHE A 57 12.90 -24.83 5.33
N ASP A 58 11.81 -24.93 6.07
CA ASP A 58 10.70 -24.01 5.94
C ASP A 58 11.18 -22.59 6.22
N HIS A 59 10.92 -21.68 5.28
CA HIS A 59 11.27 -20.27 5.43
C HIS A 59 10.56 -19.71 6.66
N CYS A 60 11.33 -19.43 7.71
CA CYS A 60 10.83 -18.73 8.87
C CYS A 60 10.83 -17.21 8.59
N PHE A 61 9.69 -16.67 8.17
CA PHE A 61 9.51 -15.22 7.95
C PHE A 61 9.79 -14.35 9.19
N ALA A 62 9.81 -14.95 10.39
CA ALA A 62 10.20 -14.26 11.61
C ALA A 62 11.72 -14.15 11.76
N CYS A 63 12.49 -15.13 11.28
CA CYS A 63 13.95 -15.11 11.29
C CYS A 63 14.54 -14.46 10.02
N GLU A 64 13.84 -14.56 8.89
CA GLU A 64 14.20 -13.95 7.62
C GLU A 64 13.67 -12.50 7.54
N PHE A 65 14.42 -11.58 8.14
CA PHE A 65 14.13 -10.15 8.03
C PHE A 65 15.18 -9.44 7.18
N THR A 66 14.75 -8.46 6.38
CA THR A 66 15.63 -7.63 5.56
C THR A 66 15.36 -6.16 5.83
N PHE A 67 16.43 -5.37 5.98
CA PHE A 67 16.32 -3.92 6.06
C PHE A 67 16.30 -3.35 4.64
N SER A 68 15.20 -2.72 4.25
CA SER A 68 15.14 -1.95 3.01
C SER A 68 15.67 -0.54 3.22
N ASN A 69 16.24 0.07 2.18
CA ASN A 69 16.62 1.48 2.21
C ASN A 69 15.40 2.37 2.47
N SER A 70 15.51 3.25 3.46
CA SER A 70 14.51 4.29 3.71
C SER A 70 14.69 5.41 2.70
N ILE A 71 13.68 5.63 1.84
CA ILE A 71 13.68 6.75 0.91
C ILE A 71 13.21 7.99 1.67
N LYS A 72 14.00 9.07 1.59
CA LYS A 72 13.61 10.36 2.15
C LYS A 72 12.39 10.87 1.41
N THR A 73 11.23 10.94 2.07
CA THR A 73 10.01 11.51 1.49
C THR A 73 10.20 13.00 1.25
N GLU A 74 10.41 13.39 -0.01
CA GLU A 74 10.36 14.80 -0.40
C GLU A 74 8.89 15.21 -0.54
N PHE A 75 8.45 16.15 0.30
CA PHE A 75 7.12 16.71 0.21
C PHE A 75 7.03 17.60 -1.02
N LEU A 76 6.32 17.15 -2.04
CA LEU A 76 6.12 17.94 -3.24
C LEU A 76 5.11 19.06 -2.96
N SER A 77 5.56 20.30 -3.10
CA SER A 77 4.72 21.50 -2.98
C SER A 77 4.26 21.94 -4.37
N PHE A 78 2.94 22.07 -4.57
CA PHE A 78 2.38 22.62 -5.80
C PHE A 78 1.86 24.04 -5.55
N ASN A 79 2.26 24.98 -6.41
CA ASN A 79 1.69 26.32 -6.42
C ASN A 79 0.58 26.38 -7.48
N PHE A 80 -0.67 26.54 -7.02
CA PHE A 80 -1.80 26.74 -7.92
C PHE A 80 -1.87 28.20 -8.37
N LYS A 81 -1.74 28.44 -9.67
CA LYS A 81 -1.99 29.76 -10.24
C LYS A 81 -3.51 29.93 -10.42
N LYS A 82 -4.13 30.74 -9.55
CA LYS A 82 -5.54 31.13 -9.71
C LYS A 82 -5.67 32.01 -10.96
N VAL A 83 -6.27 31.47 -12.01
CA VAL A 83 -6.65 32.26 -13.19
C VAL A 83 -8.00 32.88 -12.90
N GLU A 84 -8.04 34.19 -12.72
CA GLU A 84 -9.30 34.92 -12.59
C GLU A 84 -9.90 35.11 -13.98
N ILE A 85 -10.84 34.23 -14.32
CA ILE A 85 -11.64 34.37 -15.54
C ILE A 85 -12.74 35.38 -15.20
N SER A 86 -12.60 36.59 -15.73
CA SER A 86 -13.68 37.58 -15.76
C SER A 86 -14.81 37.02 -16.62
N SER A 87 -15.81 36.39 -16.01
CA SER A 87 -17.06 36.07 -16.71
C SER A 87 -17.90 37.35 -16.75
N SER A 88 -18.00 37.97 -17.92
CA SER A 88 -19.04 38.97 -18.15
C SER A 88 -20.39 38.26 -18.06
N TYR A 89 -21.14 38.56 -16.99
CA TYR A 89 -22.52 38.08 -16.84
C TYR A 89 -23.37 38.70 -17.96
N SER A 90 -23.70 37.90 -18.97
CA SER A 90 -24.76 38.26 -19.91
C SER A 90 -26.09 38.03 -19.21
N PHE A 91 -26.73 39.11 -18.77
CA PHE A 91 -28.12 39.08 -18.32
C PHE A 91 -29.04 38.88 -19.54
N ALA A 92 -29.03 37.68 -20.10
CA ALA A 92 -30.10 37.24 -20.99
C ALA A 92 -31.33 37.06 -20.10
N LYS A 93 -32.17 38.08 -20.01
CA LYS A 93 -33.47 38.00 -19.35
C LYS A 93 -34.32 37.01 -20.14
N SER A 94 -34.29 35.73 -19.77
CA SER A 94 -35.20 34.75 -20.34
C SER A 94 -36.61 35.22 -20.03
N ARG A 95 -37.41 35.50 -21.07
CA ARG A 95 -38.86 35.68 -20.88
C ARG A 95 -39.36 34.41 -20.20
N GLU A 96 -40.15 34.59 -19.15
CA GLU A 96 -40.83 33.50 -18.46
C GLU A 96 -41.52 32.63 -19.51
N ILE A 97 -41.17 31.34 -19.52
CA ILE A 97 -41.80 30.37 -20.42
C ILE A 97 -43.21 30.14 -19.87
N THR A 98 -44.18 30.88 -20.39
CA THR A 98 -45.62 30.76 -20.05
C THR A 98 -46.27 29.53 -20.68
N GLN A 99 -45.52 28.43 -20.81
CA GLN A 99 -46.09 27.16 -21.25
C GLN A 99 -46.65 26.44 -20.03
N PHE A 100 -47.97 26.58 -19.83
CA PHE A 100 -48.70 25.81 -18.84
C PHE A 100 -48.60 24.31 -19.20
N PHE A 101 -48.12 23.51 -18.26
CA PHE A 101 -47.92 22.07 -18.44
C PHE A 101 -49.27 21.35 -18.55
N CYS A 102 -49.68 21.00 -19.78
CA CYS A 102 -50.82 20.12 -20.05
C CYS A 102 -50.37 18.67 -20.31
N GLY A 103 -49.60 18.10 -19.38
CA GLY A 103 -49.39 16.65 -19.27
C GLY A 103 -48.40 15.99 -20.24
N SER A 104 -47.92 16.66 -21.30
CA SER A 104 -46.87 16.14 -22.17
C SER A 104 -45.89 17.24 -22.59
N LEU A 105 -44.65 17.14 -22.12
CA LEU A 105 -43.58 18.09 -22.43
C LEU A 105 -42.66 17.48 -23.49
N PHE A 106 -42.88 17.84 -24.75
CA PHE A 106 -42.03 17.46 -25.88
C PHE A 106 -40.80 18.38 -26.01
N ALA A 107 -40.17 18.76 -24.90
CA ALA A 107 -38.92 19.50 -24.99
C ALA A 107 -37.85 18.59 -25.58
N LEU A 108 -37.32 18.99 -26.73
CA LEU A 108 -36.17 18.33 -27.34
C LEU A 108 -35.02 18.38 -26.33
N ARG A 109 -34.53 17.22 -25.84
CA ARG A 109 -33.33 17.14 -24.97
C ARG A 109 -32.04 17.42 -25.75
N ALA A 110 -32.10 18.29 -26.75
CA ALA A 110 -30.93 18.71 -27.50
C ALA A 110 -30.30 19.94 -26.83
N PRO A 111 -28.97 20.06 -26.85
CA PRO A 111 -28.30 21.27 -26.37
C PRO A 111 -28.82 22.52 -27.10
N PRO A 112 -28.90 23.68 -26.42
CA PRO A 112 -29.42 24.91 -27.02
C PRO A 112 -28.62 25.25 -28.28
N LYS A 113 -29.30 25.35 -29.42
CA LYS A 113 -28.66 25.89 -30.63
C LYS A 113 -28.52 27.40 -30.46
N VAL A 114 -27.29 27.86 -30.33
CA VAL A 114 -26.98 29.28 -30.43
C VAL A 114 -27.08 29.64 -31.92
N ILE A 115 -28.08 30.44 -32.27
CA ILE A 115 -28.15 31.09 -33.58
C ILE A 115 -27.41 32.42 -33.42
N VAL A 116 -26.36 32.60 -34.22
CA VAL A 116 -25.59 33.86 -34.35
C VAL A 116 -26.33 34.79 -35.29
#